data_AF-A0A6B3HSV9-F1
#
_entry.id   AF-A0A6B3HSV9-F1
#
_cell.length_a   1.000
_cell.length_b   1.000
_cell.length_c   1.000
_cell.angle_alpha   90.00
_cell.angle_beta   90.00
_cell.angle_gamma   90.00
#
_symmetry.space_group_name_H-M   'P 1'
#
loop_
_entity.id
_entity.type
_entity.pdbx_description
1 polymer ?
#
loop_
_entity_poly.entity_id
_entity_poly.type
_entity_poly.pdbx_seq_one_letter_code
_entity_poly.pdbx_strand_id
1 'polypeptide(L)'
;MAIADAPTADAPTLCPPPDAAGRPAAPVRRGPLSSVAWREYGYVFSSFPVAIAGFVFAVTLFSLGAGLAITVLGLPVLVALLAGARLLGAGERERAAARLGLRTVAPVPAPKGGVRERLADPAGWKAVLFQFLMFPWRIASFVVTLTFLAAGWTVALLPLYAWVFPTFVGWPGYRLFDWTTDAGVHHAYYLESFWQIGAACLVGIGLVLLTPVLVRAMNRVDRAAVRGMLAG
;
A
#
# COMPACT_ATOMS: atom_id res chain seq x y z
N MET A 1 47.37 -2.18 -63.60
CA MET A 1 48.04 -3.30 -62.94
C MET A 1 48.20 -2.91 -61.48
N ALA A 2 47.24 -3.35 -60.67
CA ALA A 2 47.11 -2.99 -59.26
C ALA A 2 47.93 -3.96 -58.41
N ILE A 3 48.71 -3.42 -57.46
CA ILE A 3 49.24 -4.19 -56.34
C ILE A 3 48.97 -3.34 -55.10
N ALA A 4 48.16 -3.92 -54.22
CA ALA A 4 47.46 -3.29 -53.12
C ALA A 4 48.38 -3.02 -51.92
N ASP A 5 48.14 -1.88 -51.26
CA ASP A 5 48.52 -1.65 -49.87
C ASP A 5 47.90 -2.75 -48.99
N ALA A 6 48.74 -3.50 -48.30
CA ALA A 6 48.33 -4.49 -47.32
C ALA A 6 48.16 -3.81 -45.94
N PRO A 7 47.00 -3.93 -45.28
CA PRO A 7 46.76 -3.37 -43.95
C PRO A 7 47.36 -4.27 -42.86
N THR A 8 48.23 -3.71 -42.01
CA THR A 8 48.69 -4.37 -40.79
C THR A 8 47.63 -4.34 -39.69
N ALA A 9 46.96 -5.48 -39.56
CA ALA A 9 46.44 -6.11 -38.34
C ALA A 9 45.54 -5.29 -37.40
N ASP A 10 44.25 -5.59 -37.50
CA ASP A 10 43.22 -5.45 -36.46
C ASP A 10 43.71 -5.95 -35.10
N ALA A 11 43.71 -5.07 -34.10
CA ALA A 11 43.61 -5.49 -32.72
C ALA A 11 42.21 -6.09 -32.50
N PRO A 12 42.07 -7.35 -32.03
CA PRO A 12 40.76 -7.88 -31.71
C PRO A 12 40.15 -7.02 -30.59
N THR A 13 39.04 -6.38 -30.92
CA THR A 13 38.13 -5.79 -29.95
C THR A 13 37.73 -6.92 -29.01
N LEU A 14 38.32 -6.95 -27.81
CA LEU A 14 37.88 -7.86 -26.74
C LEU A 14 36.42 -7.50 -26.45
N CYS A 15 35.51 -8.25 -27.05
CA CYS A 15 34.12 -8.28 -26.66
C CYS A 15 34.12 -8.75 -25.19
N PRO A 16 33.64 -7.94 -24.22
CA PRO A 16 33.53 -8.41 -22.86
C PRO A 16 32.58 -9.63 -22.83
N PRO A 17 32.88 -10.67 -22.04
CA PRO A 17 32.09 -11.89 -22.01
C PRO A 17 30.63 -11.58 -21.63
N PRO A 18 29.63 -12.24 -22.27
CA PRO A 18 28.21 -12.07 -21.97
C PRO A 18 27.81 -12.82 -20.69
N ASP A 19 28.54 -12.62 -19.59
CA ASP A 19 28.29 -13.29 -18.30
C ASP A 19 27.83 -12.31 -17.20
N ALA A 20 27.48 -11.08 -17.56
CA ALA A 20 26.74 -10.16 -16.67
C ALA A 20 25.21 -10.37 -16.72
N ALA A 21 24.76 -11.49 -17.30
CA ALA A 21 23.37 -11.93 -17.24
C ALA A 21 23.00 -12.34 -15.80
N GLY A 22 22.41 -11.39 -15.08
CA GLY A 22 21.49 -11.61 -13.97
C GLY A 22 21.87 -12.72 -13.01
N ARG A 23 22.70 -12.43 -12.00
CA ARG A 23 22.64 -13.21 -10.76
C ARG A 23 21.19 -13.15 -10.27
N PRO A 24 20.47 -14.27 -10.15
CA PRO A 24 19.19 -14.25 -9.47
C PRO A 24 19.48 -13.74 -8.06
N ALA A 25 18.90 -12.58 -7.72
CA ALA A 25 18.98 -12.03 -6.37
C ALA A 25 18.60 -13.16 -5.41
N ALA A 26 19.55 -13.55 -4.55
CA ALA A 26 19.38 -14.66 -3.62
C ALA A 26 18.02 -14.54 -2.95
N PRO A 27 17.28 -15.65 -2.75
CA PRO A 27 15.96 -15.61 -2.16
C PRO A 27 16.09 -15.01 -0.77
N VAL A 28 15.78 -13.72 -0.65
CA VAL A 28 15.76 -12.99 0.62
C VAL A 28 14.87 -13.81 1.52
N ARG A 29 15.48 -14.40 2.56
CA ARG A 29 14.80 -15.22 3.56
C ARG A 29 13.59 -14.41 4.03
N ARG A 30 12.41 -14.83 3.59
CA ARG A 30 11.12 -14.17 3.85
C ARG A 30 10.70 -14.49 5.28
N GLY A 31 11.53 -14.07 6.23
CA GLY A 31 11.16 -14.07 7.62
C GLY A 31 10.04 -13.05 7.83
N PRO A 32 9.09 -13.31 8.73
CA PRO A 32 8.05 -12.34 9.08
C PRO A 32 8.60 -11.06 9.70
N LEU A 33 9.82 -11.09 10.23
CA LEU A 33 10.58 -9.94 10.73
C LEU A 33 11.63 -9.43 9.72
N SER A 34 11.56 -9.86 8.46
CA SER A 34 12.50 -9.38 7.43
C SER A 34 12.31 -7.89 7.12
N SER A 35 13.37 -7.23 6.65
CA SER A 35 13.34 -5.84 6.17
C SER A 35 12.26 -5.59 5.10
N VAL A 36 11.83 -6.65 4.41
CA VAL A 36 10.73 -6.62 3.44
C VAL A 36 9.37 -6.38 4.11
N ALA A 37 9.08 -7.03 5.24
CA ALA A 37 7.84 -6.83 5.98
C ALA A 37 7.74 -5.40 6.54
N TRP A 38 8.84 -4.87 7.07
CA TRP A 38 8.91 -3.47 7.53
C TRP A 38 8.64 -2.45 6.42
N ARG A 39 9.15 -2.71 5.20
CA ARG A 39 8.84 -1.88 4.01
C ARG A 39 7.38 -2.01 3.56
N GLU A 40 6.75 -3.17 3.78
CA GLU A 40 5.33 -3.38 3.50
C GLU A 40 4.45 -2.56 4.47
N TYR A 41 4.77 -2.59 5.77
CA TYR A 41 4.08 -1.77 6.78
C TYR A 41 4.23 -0.28 6.51
N GLY A 42 5.46 0.21 6.36
CA GLY A 42 5.73 1.63 6.11
C GLY A 42 4.96 2.17 4.90
N TYR A 43 4.74 1.33 3.89
CA TYR A 43 3.89 1.72 2.78
C TYR A 43 2.42 1.85 3.14
N VAL A 44 1.82 0.87 3.83
CA VAL A 44 0.41 0.97 4.24
C VAL A 44 0.19 2.25 5.05
N PHE A 45 1.09 2.51 6.01
CA PHE A 45 1.08 3.73 6.81
C PHE A 45 1.24 5.01 5.96
N SER A 46 2.17 5.03 5.00
CA SER A 46 2.35 6.20 4.11
C SER A 46 1.26 6.34 3.03
N SER A 47 0.54 5.26 2.69
CA SER A 47 -0.48 5.25 1.65
C SER A 47 -1.77 5.91 2.09
N PHE A 48 -2.07 5.87 3.38
CA PHE A 48 -3.23 6.51 4.02
C PHE A 48 -3.21 8.04 3.92
N PRO A 49 -2.16 8.77 4.36
CA PRO A 49 -2.12 10.23 4.24
C PRO A 49 -2.14 10.69 2.78
N VAL A 50 -1.57 9.89 1.86
CA VAL A 50 -1.61 10.19 0.42
C VAL A 50 -3.03 10.05 -0.12
N ALA A 51 -3.75 8.99 0.29
CA ALA A 51 -5.14 8.79 -0.09
C ALA A 51 -6.03 9.93 0.43
N ILE A 52 -5.83 10.36 1.68
CA ILE A 52 -6.50 11.54 2.26
C ILE A 52 -6.21 12.77 1.42
N ALA A 53 -4.94 13.09 1.17
CA ALA A 53 -4.54 14.30 0.46
C ALA A 53 -5.17 14.37 -0.93
N GLY A 54 -5.13 13.27 -1.69
CA GLY A 54 -5.74 13.25 -3.01
C GLY A 54 -7.27 13.26 -2.97
N PHE A 55 -7.91 12.64 -1.96
CA PHE A 55 -9.37 12.70 -1.81
C PHE A 55 -9.84 14.12 -1.51
N VAL A 56 -9.21 14.78 -0.53
CA VAL A 56 -9.47 16.19 -0.19
C VAL A 56 -9.26 17.06 -1.42
N PHE A 57 -8.12 16.90 -2.11
CA PHE A 57 -7.86 17.63 -3.37
C PHE A 57 -8.97 17.43 -4.39
N ALA A 58 -9.39 16.18 -4.64
CA ALA A 58 -10.42 15.86 -5.62
C ALA A 58 -11.79 16.47 -5.26
N VAL A 59 -12.23 16.29 -4.01
CA VAL A 59 -13.52 16.81 -3.54
C VAL A 59 -13.52 18.34 -3.49
N THR A 60 -12.44 18.96 -3.02
CA THR A 60 -12.33 20.42 -2.93
C THR A 60 -12.33 21.06 -4.32
N LEU A 61 -11.47 20.61 -5.24
CA LEU A 61 -11.44 21.20 -6.59
C LEU A 61 -12.67 20.84 -7.41
N PHE A 62 -13.28 19.67 -7.21
CA PHE A 62 -14.55 19.35 -7.85
C PHE A 62 -15.68 20.24 -7.36
N SER A 63 -15.83 20.40 -6.04
CA SER A 63 -16.87 21.25 -5.46
C SER A 63 -16.67 22.72 -5.82
N LEU A 64 -15.42 23.21 -5.74
CA LEU A 64 -15.05 24.56 -6.12
C LEU A 64 -15.26 24.80 -7.62
N GLY A 65 -14.79 23.88 -8.46
CA GLY A 65 -14.89 23.97 -9.92
C GLY A 65 -16.32 23.86 -10.42
N ALA A 66 -17.14 22.98 -9.82
CA ALA A 66 -18.57 22.86 -10.13
C ALA A 66 -19.33 24.11 -9.67
N GLY A 67 -19.05 24.64 -8.47
CA GLY A 67 -19.66 25.88 -7.98
C GLY A 67 -19.29 27.10 -8.83
N LEU A 68 -18.03 27.21 -9.24
CA LEU A 68 -17.54 28.28 -10.12
C LEU A 68 -17.86 28.02 -11.60
N ALA A 69 -18.39 26.84 -11.99
CA ALA A 69 -18.68 26.55 -13.39
C ALA A 69 -19.71 27.53 -13.97
N ILE A 70 -20.56 28.06 -13.08
CA ILE A 70 -21.53 29.12 -13.37
C ILE A 70 -20.83 30.40 -13.87
N THR A 71 -19.61 30.70 -13.39
CA THR A 71 -18.93 31.99 -13.60
C THR A 71 -17.81 31.96 -14.64
N VAL A 72 -17.77 30.97 -15.53
CA VAL A 72 -16.66 30.70 -16.49
C VAL A 72 -15.33 30.33 -15.80
N LEU A 73 -15.05 30.85 -14.60
CA LEU A 73 -13.91 30.52 -13.75
C LEU A 73 -13.90 29.06 -13.27
N GLY A 74 -15.02 28.34 -13.29
CA GLY A 74 -15.03 26.94 -12.89
C GLY A 74 -14.39 26.00 -13.92
N LEU A 75 -14.39 26.38 -15.20
CA LEU A 75 -13.72 25.57 -16.23
C LEU A 75 -12.21 25.44 -15.98
N PRO A 76 -11.42 26.51 -15.72
CA PRO A 76 -10.00 26.35 -15.41
C PRO A 76 -9.76 25.59 -14.10
N VAL A 77 -10.64 25.73 -13.09
CA VAL A 77 -10.54 24.95 -11.84
C VAL A 77 -10.76 23.45 -12.09
N LEU A 78 -11.73 23.08 -12.93
CA LEU A 78 -11.95 21.68 -13.33
C LEU A 78 -10.80 21.14 -14.20
N VAL A 79 -10.21 21.97 -15.07
CA VAL A 79 -9.00 21.57 -15.80
C VAL A 79 -7.83 21.31 -14.84
N ALA A 80 -7.69 22.12 -13.79
CA ALA A 80 -6.70 21.91 -12.74
C ALA A 80 -6.98 20.62 -11.93
N LEU A 81 -8.26 20.31 -11.66
CA LEU A 81 -8.68 19.03 -11.04
C LEU A 81 -8.19 17.84 -11.86
N LEU A 82 -8.50 17.82 -13.15
CA LEU A 82 -8.13 16.71 -14.04
C LEU A 82 -6.62 16.57 -14.19
N ALA A 83 -5.90 17.70 -14.31
CA ALA A 83 -4.44 17.70 -14.35
C ALA A 83 -3.81 17.18 -13.04
N GLY A 84 -4.30 17.65 -11.89
CA GLY A 84 -3.82 17.21 -10.59
C GLY A 84 -4.13 15.74 -10.31
N ALA A 85 -5.32 15.26 -10.68
CA ALA A 85 -5.68 13.85 -10.57
C ALA A 85 -4.77 12.95 -11.41
N ARG A 86 -4.38 13.40 -12.63
CA ARG A 86 -3.40 12.67 -13.45
C ARG A 86 -2.01 12.64 -12.83
N LEU A 87 -1.56 13.74 -12.22
CA LEU A 87 -0.26 13.80 -11.52
C LEU A 87 -0.24 12.86 -10.30
N LEU A 88 -1.30 12.87 -9.50
CA LEU A 88 -1.46 11.95 -8.37
C LEU A 88 -1.48 10.48 -8.83
N GLY A 89 -2.22 10.18 -9.91
CA GLY A 89 -2.24 8.86 -10.53
C GLY A 89 -0.87 8.43 -11.08
N ALA A 90 -0.07 9.36 -11.61
CA ALA A 90 1.30 9.08 -12.05
C ALA A 90 2.23 8.78 -10.87
N GLY A 91 2.12 9.53 -9.77
CA GLY A 91 2.90 9.28 -8.55
C GLY A 91 2.61 7.90 -7.92
N GLU A 92 1.36 7.43 -7.96
CA GLU A 92 1.00 6.08 -7.52
C GLU A 92 1.61 4.99 -8.42
N ARG A 93 1.74 5.24 -9.73
CA ARG A 93 2.44 4.32 -10.65
C ARG A 93 3.93 4.24 -10.38
N GLU A 94 4.60 5.36 -10.14
CA GLU A 94 6.03 5.36 -9.80
C GLU A 94 6.30 4.60 -8.50
N ARG A 95 5.43 4.76 -7.50
CA ARG A 95 5.49 3.99 -6.26
C ARG A 95 5.28 2.49 -6.49
N ALA A 96 4.36 2.11 -7.38
CA ALA A 96 4.15 0.72 -7.76
C ALA A 96 5.33 0.15 -8.55
N ALA A 97 5.95 0.94 -9.42
CA ALA A 97 7.09 0.53 -10.25
C ALA A 97 8.38 0.39 -9.46
N ALA A 98 8.67 1.32 -8.54
CA ALA A 98 9.78 1.22 -7.59
C ALA A 98 9.73 -0.07 -6.75
N ARG A 99 8.53 -0.65 -6.55
CA ARG A 99 8.33 -1.89 -5.81
C ARG A 99 8.44 -3.15 -6.65
N LEU A 100 8.10 -3.08 -7.94
CA LEU A 100 8.06 -4.23 -8.84
C LEU A 100 9.31 -4.33 -9.73
N GLY A 101 10.17 -3.31 -9.74
CA GLY A 101 11.34 -3.26 -10.64
C GLY A 101 10.95 -3.19 -12.12
N LEU A 102 9.69 -2.84 -12.42
CA LEU A 102 9.15 -2.79 -13.77
C LEU A 102 9.27 -1.36 -14.32
N ARG A 103 9.73 -1.21 -15.58
CA ARG A 103 9.62 0.06 -16.32
C ARG A 103 8.13 0.40 -16.47
N THR A 104 7.73 1.56 -15.97
CA THR A 104 6.37 2.09 -16.11
C THR A 104 6.02 2.27 -17.60
N VAL A 105 4.82 1.86 -17.99
CA VAL A 105 4.23 2.24 -19.28
C VAL A 105 4.07 3.77 -19.29
N ALA A 106 4.53 4.42 -20.36
CA ALA A 106 4.52 5.86 -20.50
C ALA A 106 3.11 6.44 -20.25
N PRO A 107 2.98 7.60 -19.57
CA PRO A 107 1.69 8.24 -19.33
C PRO A 107 0.94 8.50 -20.65
N VAL A 108 -0.39 8.34 -20.64
CA VAL A 108 -1.22 8.82 -21.75
C VAL A 108 -1.04 10.34 -21.83
N PRO A 109 -0.60 10.89 -22.98
CA PRO A 109 -0.35 12.32 -23.12
C PRO A 109 -1.58 13.13 -22.70
N ALA A 110 -1.36 14.21 -21.94
CA ALA A 110 -2.45 15.12 -21.62
C ALA A 110 -2.92 15.82 -22.92
N PRO A 111 -4.22 16.12 -23.06
CA PRO A 111 -4.71 16.89 -24.21
C PRO A 111 -4.03 18.25 -24.25
N LYS A 112 -3.47 18.61 -25.41
CA LYS A 112 -2.82 19.92 -25.66
C LYS A 112 -3.79 20.99 -26.17
N GLY A 113 -5.05 20.62 -26.37
CA GLY A 113 -6.10 21.51 -26.90
C GLY A 113 -6.62 22.54 -25.90
N GLY A 114 -7.68 23.22 -26.30
CA GLY A 114 -8.40 24.20 -25.48
C GLY A 114 -9.09 23.58 -24.27
N VAL A 115 -9.67 24.44 -23.45
CA VAL A 115 -10.34 24.08 -22.19
C VAL A 115 -11.38 22.97 -22.36
N ARG A 116 -12.11 22.96 -23.48
CA ARG A 116 -13.11 21.92 -23.80
C ARG A 116 -12.48 20.54 -24.03
N GLU A 117 -11.42 20.44 -24.83
CA GLU A 117 -10.73 19.15 -25.05
C GLU A 117 -10.11 18.60 -23.76
N ARG A 118 -9.63 19.49 -22.88
CA ARG A 118 -9.08 19.10 -21.57
C ARG A 118 -10.14 18.61 -20.60
N LEU A 119 -11.35 19.17 -20.65
CA LEU A 119 -12.50 18.74 -19.83
C LEU A 119 -13.13 17.44 -20.34
N ALA A 120 -13.13 17.22 -21.64
CA ALA A 120 -13.65 16.00 -22.26
C ALA A 120 -12.72 14.78 -22.08
N ASP A 121 -11.60 14.94 -21.38
CA ASP A 121 -10.57 13.93 -21.20
C ASP A 121 -11.04 12.76 -20.30
N PRO A 122 -11.36 11.58 -20.87
CA PRO A 122 -11.90 10.47 -20.10
C PRO A 122 -10.88 9.91 -19.12
N ALA A 123 -9.59 10.00 -19.43
CA ALA A 123 -8.53 9.51 -18.54
C ALA A 123 -8.34 10.42 -17.32
N GLY A 124 -8.62 11.72 -17.43
CA GLY A 124 -8.66 12.64 -16.29
C GLY A 124 -9.80 12.29 -15.31
N TRP A 125 -10.99 12.04 -15.83
CA TRP A 125 -12.15 11.65 -15.03
C TRP A 125 -11.98 10.27 -14.37
N LYS A 126 -11.39 9.29 -15.09
CA LYS A 126 -11.00 8.00 -14.49
C LYS A 126 -10.04 8.19 -13.32
N ALA A 127 -9.09 9.14 -13.41
CA ALA A 127 -8.16 9.43 -12.31
C ALA A 127 -8.86 10.07 -11.10
N VAL A 128 -9.84 10.96 -11.31
CA VAL A 128 -10.66 11.52 -10.23
C VAL A 128 -11.48 10.42 -9.55
N LEU A 129 -12.15 9.58 -10.33
CA LEU A 129 -12.94 8.46 -9.82
C LEU A 129 -12.07 7.47 -9.03
N PHE A 130 -10.87 7.17 -9.55
CA PHE A 130 -9.89 6.34 -8.85
C PHE A 130 -9.56 6.91 -7.48
N GLN A 131 -9.32 8.22 -7.37
CA GLN A 131 -8.99 8.84 -6.08
C GLN A 131 -10.14 8.73 -5.07
N PHE A 132 -11.37 8.83 -5.56
CA PHE A 132 -12.58 8.67 -4.75
C PHE A 132 -12.76 7.23 -4.25
N LEU A 133 -12.60 6.22 -5.12
CA LEU A 133 -12.74 4.80 -4.73
C LEU A 133 -11.56 4.26 -3.92
N MET A 134 -10.34 4.75 -4.20
CA MET A 134 -9.14 4.27 -3.53
C MET A 134 -9.08 4.77 -2.08
N PHE A 135 -9.70 5.91 -1.77
CA PHE A 135 -9.77 6.45 -0.41
C PHE A 135 -10.38 5.49 0.63
N PRO A 136 -11.63 5.02 0.50
CA PRO A 136 -12.22 4.08 1.46
C PRO A 136 -11.44 2.77 1.53
N TRP A 137 -10.89 2.31 0.41
CA TRP A 137 -10.07 1.12 0.38
C TRP A 137 -8.74 1.27 1.15
N ARG A 138 -8.08 2.42 1.01
CA ARG A 138 -6.86 2.76 1.76
C ARG A 138 -7.14 2.92 3.25
N ILE A 139 -8.29 3.49 3.63
CA ILE A 139 -8.75 3.52 5.03
C ILE A 139 -8.94 2.10 5.56
N ALA A 140 -9.69 1.25 4.86
CA ALA A 140 -9.94 -0.12 5.30
C ALA A 140 -8.63 -0.90 5.46
N SER A 141 -7.71 -0.75 4.51
CA SER A 141 -6.38 -1.38 4.56
C SER A 141 -5.56 -0.90 5.75
N PHE A 142 -5.58 0.40 6.04
CA PHE A 142 -4.91 0.97 7.20
C PHE A 142 -5.50 0.45 8.51
N VAL A 143 -6.83 0.54 8.68
CA VAL A 143 -7.53 0.12 9.91
C VAL A 143 -7.29 -1.36 10.18
N VAL A 144 -7.52 -2.22 9.19
CA VAL A 144 -7.33 -3.67 9.33
C VAL A 144 -5.88 -4.00 9.68
N THR A 145 -4.91 -3.39 9.00
CA THR A 145 -3.48 -3.63 9.29
C THR A 145 -3.13 -3.18 10.71
N LEU A 146 -3.58 -2.00 11.12
CA LEU A 146 -3.31 -1.44 12.44
C LEU A 146 -3.97 -2.28 13.54
N THR A 147 -5.22 -2.70 13.36
CA THR A 147 -5.95 -3.53 14.33
C THR A 147 -5.28 -4.89 14.50
N PHE A 148 -4.92 -5.58 13.42
CA PHE A 148 -4.22 -6.87 13.50
C PHE A 148 -2.83 -6.74 14.12
N LEU A 149 -2.09 -5.67 13.77
CA LEU A 149 -0.79 -5.41 14.34
C LEU A 149 -0.88 -5.12 15.83
N ALA A 150 -1.77 -4.20 16.23
CA ALA A 150 -1.97 -3.83 17.63
C ALA A 150 -2.49 -5.01 18.46
N ALA A 151 -3.55 -5.68 18.01
CA ALA A 151 -4.10 -6.85 18.71
C ALA A 151 -3.09 -8.00 18.78
N GLY A 152 -2.38 -8.27 17.68
CA GLY A 152 -1.35 -9.31 17.63
C GLY A 152 -0.21 -9.03 18.61
N TRP A 153 0.30 -7.80 18.67
CA TRP A 153 1.33 -7.42 19.63
C TRP A 153 0.86 -7.45 21.08
N THR A 154 -0.36 -6.98 21.35
CA THR A 154 -0.96 -7.07 22.70
C THR A 154 -1.00 -8.52 23.16
N VAL A 155 -1.54 -9.42 22.33
CA VAL A 155 -1.66 -10.84 22.70
C VAL A 155 -0.30 -11.56 22.72
N ALA A 156 0.64 -11.19 21.85
CA ALA A 156 2.00 -11.77 21.84
C ALA A 156 2.83 -11.33 23.06
N LEU A 157 2.64 -10.10 23.54
CA LEU A 157 3.33 -9.57 24.71
C LEU A 157 2.65 -9.94 26.04
N LEU A 158 1.51 -10.65 25.98
CA LEU A 158 0.77 -11.12 27.17
C LEU A 158 1.67 -11.72 28.27
N PRO A 159 2.59 -12.67 28.01
CA PRO A 159 3.46 -13.22 29.06
C PRO A 159 4.35 -12.17 29.74
N LEU A 160 4.69 -11.08 29.05
CA LEU A 160 5.56 -10.03 29.58
C LEU A 160 4.83 -9.11 30.58
N TYR A 161 3.53 -8.85 30.37
CA TYR A 161 2.74 -7.95 31.23
C TYR A 161 1.68 -8.67 32.06
N ALA A 162 1.57 -10.00 31.98
CA ALA A 162 0.59 -10.79 32.74
C ALA A 162 0.68 -10.56 34.26
N TRP A 163 1.88 -10.27 34.78
CA TRP A 163 2.11 -9.96 36.20
C TRP A 163 1.46 -8.65 36.68
N VAL A 164 1.15 -7.72 35.78
CA VAL A 164 0.54 -6.43 36.12
C VAL A 164 -0.90 -6.60 36.64
N PHE A 165 -1.64 -7.58 36.11
CA PHE A 165 -3.05 -7.82 36.49
C PHE A 165 -3.23 -8.19 37.96
N PRO A 166 -2.51 -9.18 38.51
CA PRO A 166 -2.61 -9.50 39.93
C PRO A 166 -2.02 -8.41 40.83
N THR A 167 -0.99 -7.68 40.38
CA THR A 167 -0.32 -6.66 41.20
C THR A 167 -1.12 -5.35 41.32
N PHE A 168 -1.74 -4.87 40.25
CA PHE A 168 -2.34 -3.53 40.21
C PHE A 168 -3.86 -3.53 40.01
N VAL A 169 -4.42 -4.56 39.38
CA VAL A 169 -5.85 -4.63 39.01
C VAL A 169 -6.64 -5.52 39.98
N GLY A 170 -5.95 -6.36 40.77
CA GLY A 170 -6.57 -7.32 41.67
C GLY A 170 -7.25 -8.49 40.95
N TRP A 171 -6.97 -8.69 39.67
CA TRP A 171 -7.49 -9.79 38.87
C TRP A 171 -6.49 -10.95 38.86
N PRO A 172 -6.95 -12.21 38.96
CA PRO A 172 -6.04 -13.36 38.97
C PRO A 172 -5.32 -13.58 37.62
N GLY A 173 -5.84 -13.04 36.52
CA GLY A 173 -5.21 -13.10 35.19
C GLY A 173 -5.93 -12.26 34.14
N TYR A 174 -5.57 -12.42 32.86
CA TYR A 174 -6.21 -11.71 31.76
C TYR A 174 -7.63 -12.25 31.54
N ARG A 175 -8.64 -11.40 31.66
CA ARG A 175 -10.06 -11.77 31.49
C ARG A 175 -10.40 -11.80 30.00
N LEU A 176 -10.55 -13.01 29.44
CA LEU A 176 -10.77 -13.21 28.00
C LEU A 176 -12.25 -13.11 27.62
N PHE A 177 -13.14 -13.60 28.48
CA PHE A 177 -14.59 -13.52 28.31
C PHE A 177 -15.25 -13.22 29.64
N ASP A 178 -16.17 -12.26 29.65
CA ASP A 178 -17.09 -12.00 30.75
C ASP A 178 -18.49 -11.87 30.16
N TRP A 179 -19.36 -12.79 30.53
CA TRP A 179 -20.76 -12.81 30.12
C TRP A 179 -21.60 -13.06 31.36
N THR A 180 -22.71 -12.33 31.46
CA THR A 180 -23.72 -12.53 32.49
C THR A 180 -24.95 -13.10 31.81
N THR A 181 -25.37 -14.30 32.21
CA THR A 181 -26.60 -14.90 31.69
C THR A 181 -27.81 -14.18 32.29
N ASP A 182 -28.95 -14.15 31.59
CA ASP A 182 -30.21 -13.55 32.09
C ASP A 182 -30.66 -14.12 33.45
N ALA A 183 -30.15 -15.29 33.84
CA ALA A 183 -30.32 -15.89 35.17
C ALA A 183 -29.42 -15.30 36.28
N GLY A 184 -28.64 -14.25 36.01
CA GLY A 184 -27.77 -13.56 36.97
C GLY A 184 -26.45 -14.28 37.29
N VAL A 185 -26.11 -15.36 36.57
CA VAL A 185 -24.86 -16.10 36.79
C VAL A 185 -23.74 -15.46 35.96
N HIS A 186 -22.72 -14.95 36.66
CA HIS A 186 -21.51 -14.40 36.06
C HIS A 186 -20.54 -15.51 35.65
N HIS A 187 -20.14 -15.54 34.38
CA HIS A 187 -19.12 -16.44 33.87
C HIS A 187 -17.94 -15.62 33.34
N ALA A 188 -16.83 -15.67 34.07
CA ALA A 188 -15.58 -15.02 33.69
C ALA A 188 -14.50 -16.07 33.42
N TYR A 189 -13.99 -16.09 32.18
CA TYR A 189 -12.84 -16.93 31.80
C TYR A 189 -11.54 -16.12 31.94
N TYR A 190 -10.70 -16.54 32.87
CA TYR A 190 -9.38 -15.95 33.11
C TYR A 190 -8.27 -16.84 32.55
N LEU A 191 -7.24 -16.20 32.01
CA LEU A 191 -6.00 -16.87 31.61
C LEU A 191 -5.01 -16.76 32.75
N GLU A 192 -4.94 -17.84 33.52
CA GLU A 192 -4.09 -17.95 34.72
C GLU A 192 -3.01 -19.01 34.54
N SER A 193 -3.27 -20.02 33.71
CA SER A 193 -2.33 -21.12 33.50
C SER A 193 -1.18 -20.70 32.57
N PHE A 194 0.06 -21.06 32.96
CA PHE A 194 1.26 -20.86 32.14
C PHE A 194 1.09 -21.39 30.71
N TRP A 195 0.44 -22.54 30.53
CA TRP A 195 0.18 -23.12 29.20
C TRP A 195 -0.85 -22.32 28.40
N GLN A 196 -1.87 -21.75 29.06
CA GLN A 196 -2.86 -20.87 28.42
C GLN A 196 -2.24 -19.54 27.98
N ILE A 197 -1.37 -18.94 28.82
CA ILE A 197 -0.61 -17.73 28.48
C ILE A 197 0.34 -18.01 27.30
N GLY A 198 1.01 -19.16 27.31
CA GLY A 198 1.86 -19.61 26.20
C GLY A 198 1.07 -19.81 24.89
N ALA A 199 -0.10 -20.45 24.96
CA ALA A 199 -0.99 -20.62 23.81
C ALA A 199 -1.50 -19.27 23.27
N ALA A 200 -1.89 -18.35 24.15
CA ALA A 200 -2.29 -17.00 23.76
C ALA A 200 -1.12 -16.27 23.07
N CYS A 201 0.09 -16.33 23.61
CA CYS A 201 1.28 -15.77 22.99
C CYS A 201 1.49 -16.32 21.56
N LEU A 202 1.37 -17.63 21.36
CA LEU A 202 1.47 -18.25 20.04
C LEU A 202 0.37 -17.78 19.08
N VAL A 203 -0.87 -17.59 19.56
CA VAL A 203 -1.97 -17.02 18.78
C VAL A 203 -1.66 -15.57 18.39
N GLY A 204 -1.16 -14.76 19.32
CA GLY A 204 -0.74 -13.38 19.07
C GLY A 204 0.38 -13.29 18.02
N ILE A 205 1.40 -14.14 18.16
CA ILE A 205 2.45 -14.29 17.14
C ILE A 205 1.82 -14.67 15.80
N GLY A 206 0.97 -15.70 15.77
CA GLY A 206 0.24 -16.10 14.56
C GLY A 206 -0.53 -14.95 13.91
N LEU A 207 -1.17 -14.09 14.70
CA LEU A 207 -1.88 -12.90 14.22
C LEU A 207 -0.91 -11.88 13.59
N VAL A 208 0.23 -11.61 14.24
CA VAL A 208 1.29 -10.73 13.70
C VAL A 208 1.87 -11.30 12.39
N LEU A 209 2.00 -12.63 12.30
CA LEU A 209 2.45 -13.33 11.09
C LEU A 209 1.40 -13.30 9.97
N LEU A 210 0.12 -13.22 10.32
CA LEU A 210 -0.98 -13.10 9.36
C LEU A 210 -1.03 -11.71 8.72
N THR A 211 -0.67 -10.66 9.46
CA THR A 211 -0.68 -9.28 8.99
C THR A 211 0.04 -9.04 7.66
N PRO A 212 1.29 -9.50 7.42
CA PRO A 212 1.95 -9.32 6.12
C PRO A 212 1.24 -10.10 4.99
N VAL A 213 0.59 -11.24 5.29
CA VAL A 213 -0.21 -11.97 4.30
C VAL A 213 -1.43 -11.15 3.89
N LEU A 214 -2.11 -10.54 4.87
CA LEU A 214 -3.25 -9.65 4.65
C LEU A 214 -2.85 -8.42 3.81
N VAL A 215 -1.75 -7.77 4.18
CA VAL A 215 -1.19 -6.62 3.46
C VAL A 215 -0.83 -7.01 2.02
N ARG A 216 -0.28 -8.21 1.80
CA ARG A 216 0.01 -8.71 0.45
C ARG A 216 -1.25 -8.96 -0.37
N ALA A 217 -2.29 -9.52 0.24
CA ALA A 217 -3.58 -9.73 -0.41
C ALA A 217 -4.21 -8.38 -0.81
N MET A 218 -4.22 -7.40 0.08
CA MET A 218 -4.74 -6.05 -0.20
C MET A 218 -3.96 -5.35 -1.30
N ASN A 219 -2.61 -5.42 -1.26
CA ASN A 219 -1.76 -4.88 -2.33
C ASN A 219 -1.96 -5.58 -3.69
N ARG A 220 -2.54 -6.80 -3.76
CA ARG A 220 -2.93 -7.42 -5.04
C ARG A 220 -4.18 -6.75 -5.59
N VAL A 221 -5.13 -6.37 -4.75
CA VAL A 221 -6.35 -5.64 -5.13
C VAL A 221 -5.99 -4.24 -5.63
N ASP A 222 -5.11 -3.50 -4.93
CA ASP A 222 -4.60 -2.20 -5.40
C ASP A 222 -4.01 -2.32 -6.82
N ARG A 223 -3.21 -3.37 -7.04
CA ARG A 223 -2.62 -3.64 -8.35
C ARG A 223 -3.63 -4.03 -9.42
N ALA A 224 -4.74 -4.65 -9.06
CA ALA A 224 -5.82 -4.96 -9.99
C ALA A 224 -6.60 -3.70 -10.35
N ALA A 225 -6.91 -2.85 -9.37
CA ALA A 225 -7.56 -1.55 -9.59
C ALA A 225 -6.71 -0.63 -10.49
N VAL A 226 -5.40 -0.52 -10.22
CA VAL A 226 -4.48 0.26 -11.05
C VAL A 226 -4.38 -0.33 -12.46
N ARG A 227 -4.26 -1.65 -12.62
CA ARG A 227 -4.19 -2.28 -13.95
C ARG A 227 -5.48 -2.12 -14.75
N GLY A 228 -6.64 -2.24 -14.10
CA GLY A 228 -7.94 -2.03 -14.73
C GLY A 228 -8.12 -0.59 -15.25
N MET A 229 -7.51 0.39 -14.57
CA MET A 229 -7.53 1.78 -15.04
C MET A 229 -6.68 1.99 -16.32
N LEU A 230 -5.60 1.21 -16.49
CA LEU A 230 -4.63 1.38 -17.58
C LEU A 230 -4.89 0.52 -18.81
N ALA A 231 -5.75 -0.49 -18.69
CA ALA A 231 -6.11 -1.37 -19.79
C ALA A 231 -7.18 -0.77 -20.73
N GLY A 232 -7.65 0.46 -20.49
CA GLY A 232 -8.66 1.10 -21.34
C GLY A 232 -8.63 2.61 -21.30
#